data_AF-A0A225VLC7-F1
#
_entry.id   AF-A0A225VLC7-F1
#
_cell.length_a   1.000
_cell.length_b   1.000
_cell.length_c   1.000
_cell.angle_alpha   90.00
_cell.angle_beta   90.00
_cell.angle_gamma   90.00
#
_symmetry.space_group_name_H-M   'P 1'
#
loop_
_entity.id
_entity.type
_entity.pdbx_description
1 polymer ?
#
loop_
_entity_poly.entity_id
_entity_poly.type
_entity_poly.pdbx_seq_one_letter_code
_entity_poly.pdbx_strand_id
1 'polypeptide(L)'
;MDLEELASGNTKRAKATAVAAFMMFLKSEGMSEKDVRVCIERDESGWCFVSVMDKFGMYLAFNEGGRKGKSLARNTSMQYYRQAKLWLLDQFPQHRASLEARLLKMGKTLDSFCMKRDGGGFIRKAPPRTKVDFKRMLVYLYVNASYSTDYQDAALLCLRLHLFERASDLALLRKTNVSIDSGNVLFVRFIRMKTSEEQGFSLFPGTEFETCPLLAMALALVMQTAPSPDVIDNLPETPAQAAISLTPDVPLLEVLDHPVESTGLSPPTTAGADTTPTIYSHVNRVLDRIAEAAGVTTAMTSHSSRRGGAEHANGSDKLTAWWIFD
;
A
#
# COMPACT_ATOMS: atom_id res chain seq x y z
N MET A 1 -36.88 11.86 -18.44
CA MET A 1 -36.63 12.99 -17.54
C MET A 1 -35.25 12.77 -16.97
N ASP A 2 -34.29 13.59 -17.38
CA ASP A 2 -32.88 13.38 -17.03
C ASP A 2 -32.67 13.73 -15.54
N LEU A 3 -31.93 12.92 -14.78
CA LEU A 3 -31.74 13.16 -13.33
C LEU A 3 -31.05 14.51 -13.07
N GLU A 4 -30.34 15.05 -14.05
CA GLU A 4 -29.73 16.38 -13.98
C GLU A 4 -30.75 17.54 -13.97
N GLU A 5 -31.98 17.34 -14.46
CA GLU A 5 -33.05 18.35 -14.41
C GLU A 5 -33.66 18.50 -13.01
N LEU A 6 -33.58 17.44 -12.18
CA LEU A 6 -34.05 17.43 -10.80
C LEU A 6 -33.04 18.05 -9.79
N ALA A 7 -31.80 18.32 -10.22
CA ALA A 7 -30.78 18.84 -9.33
C ALA A 7 -30.95 20.35 -9.06
N SER A 8 -30.98 20.74 -7.78
CA SER A 8 -31.01 22.16 -7.39
C SER A 8 -29.82 22.94 -7.96
N GLY A 9 -30.00 24.25 -8.20
CA GLY A 9 -28.92 25.12 -8.71
C GLY A 9 -27.66 25.10 -7.83
N ASN A 10 -27.82 24.92 -6.51
CA ASN A 10 -26.70 24.77 -5.58
C ASN A 10 -25.94 23.47 -5.80
N THR A 11 -26.65 22.37 -6.07
CA THR A 11 -26.05 21.07 -6.39
C THR A 11 -25.25 21.12 -7.69
N LYS A 12 -25.81 21.77 -8.73
CA LYS A 12 -25.12 21.96 -10.02
C LYS A 12 -23.83 22.77 -9.86
N ARG A 13 -23.87 23.86 -9.07
CA ARG A 13 -22.69 24.66 -8.76
C ARG A 13 -21.64 23.88 -7.96
N ALA A 14 -22.06 23.08 -6.98
CA ALA A 14 -21.15 22.24 -6.21
C ALA A 14 -20.47 21.16 -7.09
N LYS A 15 -21.22 20.55 -8.02
CA LYS A 15 -20.67 19.62 -9.02
C LYS A 15 -19.62 20.33 -9.89
N ALA A 16 -19.95 21.50 -10.44
CA ALA A 16 -19.02 22.27 -11.26
C ALA A 16 -17.72 22.65 -10.52
N THR A 17 -17.80 23.09 -9.26
CA THR A 17 -16.61 23.41 -8.46
C THR A 17 -15.75 22.18 -8.19
N ALA A 18 -16.37 21.04 -7.88
CA ALA A 18 -15.64 19.79 -7.65
C ALA A 18 -14.95 19.28 -8.92
N VAL A 19 -15.64 19.36 -10.07
CA VAL A 19 -15.07 19.01 -11.37
C VAL A 19 -13.92 19.94 -11.72
N ALA A 20 -14.04 21.24 -11.45
CA ALA A 20 -12.93 22.18 -11.64
C ALA A 20 -11.70 21.82 -10.78
N ALA A 21 -11.91 21.44 -9.52
CA ALA A 21 -10.83 20.96 -8.65
C ALA A 21 -10.20 19.66 -9.17
N PHE A 22 -11.00 18.75 -9.72
CA PHE A 22 -10.52 17.53 -10.37
C PHE A 22 -9.70 17.84 -11.62
N MET A 23 -10.13 18.78 -12.47
CA MET A 23 -9.35 19.21 -13.64
C MET A 23 -8.04 19.90 -13.26
N MET A 24 -8.01 20.65 -12.15
CA MET A 24 -6.76 21.21 -11.61
C MET A 24 -5.80 20.11 -11.16
N PHE A 25 -6.33 19.08 -10.49
CA PHE A 25 -5.57 17.88 -10.11
C PHE A 25 -4.96 17.19 -11.34
N LEU A 26 -5.74 16.96 -12.40
CA LEU A 26 -5.23 16.35 -13.63
C LEU A 26 -4.10 17.18 -14.23
N LYS A 27 -4.27 18.51 -14.29
CA LYS A 27 -3.23 19.42 -14.77
C LYS A 27 -1.96 19.38 -13.92
N SER A 28 -2.06 19.28 -12.59
CA SER A 28 -0.86 19.14 -11.73
C SER A 28 -0.14 17.82 -11.94
N GLU A 29 -0.84 16.77 -12.37
CA GLU A 29 -0.26 15.47 -12.75
C GLU A 29 0.18 15.43 -14.23
N GLY A 30 0.12 16.55 -14.96
CA GLY A 30 0.47 16.60 -16.38
C GLY A 30 -0.50 15.86 -17.30
N MET A 31 -1.69 15.48 -16.82
CA MET A 31 -2.70 14.75 -17.58
C MET A 31 -3.84 15.66 -18.04
N SER A 32 -4.41 15.37 -19.21
CA SER A 32 -5.67 15.95 -19.65
C SER A 32 -6.85 15.02 -19.34
N GLU A 33 -8.07 15.59 -19.33
CA GLU A 33 -9.30 14.79 -19.22
C GLU A 33 -9.38 13.72 -20.34
N LYS A 34 -8.91 14.07 -21.55
CA LYS A 34 -8.94 13.16 -22.70
C LYS A 34 -8.04 11.95 -22.47
N ASP A 35 -6.85 12.15 -21.91
CA ASP A 35 -5.91 11.06 -21.64
C ASP A 35 -6.49 10.09 -20.61
N VAL A 36 -7.07 10.62 -19.53
CA VAL A 36 -7.76 9.82 -18.50
C VAL A 36 -8.93 9.04 -19.08
N ARG A 37 -9.73 9.68 -19.94
CA ARG A 37 -10.87 9.02 -20.61
C ARG A 37 -10.41 7.84 -21.45
N VAL A 38 -9.40 8.02 -22.30
CA VAL A 38 -8.84 6.95 -23.13
C VAL A 38 -8.30 5.79 -22.26
N CYS A 39 -7.66 6.10 -21.12
CA CYS A 39 -7.19 5.06 -20.20
C CYS A 39 -8.34 4.26 -19.58
N ILE A 40 -9.43 4.92 -19.17
CA ILE A 40 -10.57 4.24 -18.56
C ILE A 40 -11.35 3.42 -19.60
N GLU A 41 -11.53 3.95 -20.82
CA GLU A 41 -12.26 3.24 -21.89
C GLU A 41 -11.56 1.95 -22.33
N ARG A 42 -10.23 1.94 -22.32
CA ARG A 42 -9.43 0.75 -22.66
C ARG A 42 -9.36 -0.27 -21.53
N ASP A 43 -9.77 0.10 -20.32
CA ASP A 43 -9.63 -0.72 -19.13
C ASP A 43 -10.98 -1.29 -18.68
N GLU A 44 -11.30 -2.47 -19.20
CA GLU A 44 -12.52 -3.21 -18.84
C GLU A 44 -12.59 -3.55 -17.34
N SER A 45 -11.44 -3.66 -16.68
CA SER A 45 -11.34 -4.06 -15.28
C SER A 45 -11.62 -2.91 -14.30
N GLY A 46 -11.71 -1.66 -14.79
CA GLY A 46 -12.07 -0.48 -13.99
C GLY A 46 -10.97 0.00 -13.03
N TRP A 47 -9.72 -0.44 -13.25
CA TRP A 47 -8.56 -0.10 -12.44
C TRP A 47 -8.12 1.35 -12.61
N CYS A 48 -8.02 1.83 -13.84
CA CYS A 48 -7.68 3.20 -14.18
C CYS A 48 -8.63 4.17 -13.49
N PHE A 49 -9.93 3.84 -13.48
CA PHE A 49 -10.95 4.62 -12.78
C PHE A 49 -10.61 4.74 -11.29
N VAL A 50 -10.34 3.61 -10.63
CA VAL A 50 -10.07 3.61 -9.20
C VAL A 50 -8.76 4.32 -8.88
N SER A 51 -7.71 4.11 -9.65
CA SER A 51 -6.41 4.78 -9.45
C SER A 51 -6.52 6.30 -9.57
N VAL A 52 -7.30 6.79 -10.53
CA VAL A 52 -7.56 8.22 -10.70
C VAL A 52 -8.32 8.79 -9.49
N MET A 53 -9.32 8.07 -9.00
CA MET A 53 -10.07 8.48 -7.81
C MET A 53 -9.22 8.42 -6.53
N ASP A 54 -8.35 7.43 -6.39
CA ASP A 54 -7.44 7.31 -5.25
C ASP A 54 -6.48 8.51 -5.17
N LYS A 55 -5.81 8.79 -6.29
CA LYS A 55 -4.92 9.95 -6.42
C LYS A 55 -5.66 11.26 -6.16
N PHE A 56 -6.89 11.40 -6.67
CA PHE A 56 -7.69 12.57 -6.38
C PHE A 56 -8.04 12.69 -4.88
N GLY A 57 -8.35 11.58 -4.21
CA GLY A 57 -8.53 11.54 -2.76
C GLY A 57 -7.29 12.01 -2.00
N MET A 58 -6.10 11.56 -2.40
CA MET A 58 -4.84 12.03 -1.83
C MET A 58 -4.61 13.52 -2.10
N TYR A 59 -4.83 13.98 -3.32
CA TYR A 59 -4.78 15.39 -3.68
C TYR A 59 -5.69 16.22 -2.76
N LEU A 60 -6.92 15.78 -2.48
CA LEU A 60 -7.81 16.50 -1.56
C LEU A 60 -7.40 16.45 -0.08
N ALA A 61 -6.65 15.41 0.32
CA ALA A 61 -6.20 15.23 1.70
C ALA A 61 -4.97 16.08 2.02
N PHE A 62 -4.04 16.16 1.07
CA PHE A 62 -2.71 16.76 1.24
C PHE A 62 -2.53 18.08 0.54
N ASN A 63 -3.28 18.36 -0.54
CA ASN A 63 -3.08 19.60 -1.25
C ASN A 63 -3.54 20.78 -0.39
N GLU A 64 -2.62 21.71 -0.23
CA GLU A 64 -2.84 22.97 0.45
C GLU A 64 -3.66 23.85 -0.50
N GLY A 65 -4.97 23.89 -0.30
CA GLY A 65 -5.88 24.70 -1.11
C GLY A 65 -5.36 26.15 -1.21
N GLY A 66 -5.27 26.65 -2.44
CA GLY A 66 -4.75 27.98 -2.74
C GLY A 66 -5.46 29.10 -1.95
N ARG A 67 -4.74 29.61 -0.95
CA ARG A 67 -4.61 30.96 -0.36
C ARG A 67 -4.23 30.72 1.11
N LYS A 68 -2.93 30.57 1.38
CA LYS A 68 -2.26 30.39 2.70
C LYS A 68 -1.78 29.00 3.11
N GLY A 69 -1.55 28.05 2.20
CA GLY A 69 -0.89 26.79 2.57
C GLY A 69 -1.70 25.94 3.56
N LYS A 70 -3.04 26.07 3.54
CA LYS A 70 -3.93 25.35 4.47
C LYS A 70 -4.60 24.19 3.75
N SER A 71 -4.60 23.03 4.39
CA SER A 71 -5.31 21.85 3.90
C SER A 71 -6.81 22.11 3.79
N LEU A 72 -7.46 21.48 2.81
CA LEU A 72 -8.90 21.58 2.60
C LEU A 72 -9.67 21.05 3.81
N ALA A 73 -10.68 21.76 4.30
CA ALA A 73 -11.53 21.28 5.39
C ALA A 73 -12.20 19.96 5.03
N ARG A 74 -12.39 19.05 6.00
CA ARG A 74 -12.99 17.71 5.80
C ARG A 74 -14.23 17.75 4.91
N ASN A 75 -15.19 18.59 5.26
CA ASN A 75 -16.47 18.66 4.55
C ASN A 75 -16.28 19.04 3.06
N THR A 76 -15.31 19.92 2.77
CA THR A 76 -14.98 20.32 1.41
C THR A 76 -14.31 19.18 0.65
N SER A 77 -13.31 18.50 1.23
CA SER A 77 -12.66 17.34 0.63
C SER A 77 -13.67 16.23 0.31
N MET A 78 -14.54 15.89 1.26
CA MET A 78 -15.55 14.87 1.07
C MET A 78 -16.58 15.24 0.00
N GLN A 79 -16.99 16.51 -0.05
CA GLN A 79 -17.90 17.00 -1.08
C GLN A 79 -17.27 16.93 -2.47
N TYR A 80 -16.02 17.37 -2.61
CA TYR A 80 -15.31 17.32 -3.90
C TYR A 80 -15.12 15.88 -4.37
N TYR A 81 -14.67 14.99 -3.48
CA TYR A 81 -14.51 13.58 -3.80
C TYR A 81 -15.83 12.95 -4.25
N ARG A 82 -16.94 13.21 -3.53
CA ARG A 82 -18.25 12.66 -3.87
C ARG A 82 -18.76 13.15 -5.23
N GLN A 83 -18.63 14.44 -5.51
CA GLN A 83 -19.12 15.03 -6.75
C GLN A 83 -18.27 14.63 -7.96
N ALA A 84 -16.94 14.59 -7.82
CA ALA A 84 -16.05 14.10 -8.88
C ALA A 84 -16.29 12.61 -9.17
N LYS A 85 -16.46 11.78 -8.12
CA LYS A 85 -16.82 10.37 -8.25
C LYS A 85 -18.10 10.18 -9.06
N LEU A 86 -19.17 10.90 -8.69
CA LEU A 86 -20.45 10.79 -9.38
C LEU A 86 -20.34 11.25 -10.83
N TRP A 87 -19.71 12.41 -11.07
CA TRP A 87 -19.48 12.91 -12.41
C TRP A 87 -18.70 11.90 -13.28
N LEU A 88 -17.63 11.29 -12.75
CA LEU A 88 -16.84 10.32 -13.49
C LEU A 88 -17.61 9.01 -13.74
N LEU A 89 -18.40 8.55 -12.78
CA LEU A 89 -19.30 7.39 -12.97
C LEU A 89 -20.39 7.66 -14.02
N ASP A 90 -20.88 8.90 -14.13
CA ASP A 90 -21.84 9.28 -15.16
C ASP A 90 -21.21 9.25 -16.56
N GLN A 91 -19.89 9.48 -16.68
CA GLN A 91 -19.16 9.32 -17.95
C GLN A 91 -18.92 7.85 -18.33
N PHE A 92 -18.87 6.95 -17.35
CA PHE A 92 -18.61 5.52 -17.57
C PHE A 92 -19.62 4.62 -16.85
N PRO A 93 -20.90 4.59 -17.28
CA PRO A 93 -21.96 3.83 -16.62
C PRO A 93 -21.65 2.33 -16.48
N GLN A 94 -20.89 1.76 -17.43
CA GLN A 94 -20.51 0.34 -17.46
C GLN A 94 -19.71 -0.11 -16.23
N HIS A 95 -18.92 0.78 -15.61
CA HIS A 95 -18.11 0.41 -14.44
C HIS A 95 -18.85 0.58 -13.11
N ARG A 96 -20.05 1.18 -13.12
CA ARG A 96 -20.75 1.61 -11.90
C ARG A 96 -21.00 0.45 -10.93
N ALA A 97 -21.61 -0.64 -11.40
CA ALA A 97 -21.94 -1.78 -10.56
C ALA A 97 -20.71 -2.46 -9.94
N SER A 98 -19.60 -2.52 -10.69
CA SER A 98 -18.35 -3.17 -10.25
C SER A 98 -17.56 -2.32 -9.26
N LEU A 99 -17.55 -0.99 -9.43
CA LEU A 99 -16.67 -0.10 -8.67
C LEU A 99 -17.32 0.56 -7.45
N GLU A 100 -18.65 0.59 -7.36
CA GLU A 100 -19.36 1.38 -6.35
C GLU A 100 -18.97 1.05 -4.90
N ALA A 101 -18.89 -0.24 -4.56
CA ALA A 101 -18.48 -0.69 -3.22
C ALA A 101 -17.03 -0.27 -2.89
N ARG A 102 -16.13 -0.39 -3.86
CA ARG A 102 -14.72 -0.05 -3.73
C ARG A 102 -14.51 1.45 -3.56
N LEU A 103 -15.18 2.27 -4.37
CA LEU A 103 -15.12 3.72 -4.27
C LEU A 103 -15.77 4.25 -2.97
N LEU A 104 -16.77 3.55 -2.44
CA LEU A 104 -17.34 3.85 -1.13
C LEU A 104 -16.33 3.60 -0.01
N LYS A 105 -15.61 2.47 -0.04
CA LYS A 105 -14.54 2.17 0.92
C LYS A 105 -13.47 3.27 0.92
N MET A 106 -13.00 3.67 -0.25
CA MET A 106 -12.00 4.74 -0.41
C MET A 106 -12.50 6.09 0.15
N GLY A 107 -13.76 6.42 -0.10
CA GLY A 107 -14.39 7.61 0.51
C GLY A 107 -14.37 7.57 2.03
N LYS A 108 -14.64 6.41 2.65
CA LYS A 108 -14.54 6.26 4.12
C LYS A 108 -13.11 6.40 4.64
N THR A 109 -12.13 5.89 3.90
CA THR A 109 -10.70 6.03 4.23
C THR A 109 -10.28 7.50 4.22
N LEU A 110 -10.66 8.24 3.17
CA LEU A 110 -10.44 9.69 3.09
C LEU A 110 -11.10 10.45 4.24
N ASP A 111 -12.34 10.10 4.58
CA ASP A 111 -13.10 10.73 5.65
C ASP A 111 -12.43 10.53 7.03
N SER A 112 -12.02 9.30 7.32
CA SER A 112 -11.28 8.96 8.55
C SER A 112 -9.96 9.72 8.63
N PHE A 113 -9.27 9.88 7.51
CA PHE A 113 -8.04 10.66 7.43
C PHE A 113 -8.29 12.13 7.76
N CYS A 114 -9.27 12.76 7.09
CA CYS A 114 -9.62 14.17 7.31
C CYS A 114 -10.04 14.43 8.77
N MET A 115 -10.80 13.50 9.38
CA MET A 115 -11.16 13.56 10.80
C MET A 115 -9.95 13.58 11.73
N LYS A 116 -8.97 12.69 11.50
CA LYS A 116 -7.75 12.60 12.34
C LYS A 116 -6.86 13.82 12.20
N ARG A 117 -6.83 14.43 11.01
CA ARG A 117 -6.12 15.68 10.73
C ARG A 117 -6.74 16.86 11.48
N ASP A 118 -8.06 17.02 11.38
CA ASP A 118 -8.78 18.17 11.96
C ASP A 118 -8.82 18.13 13.50
N GLY A 119 -8.88 16.92 14.10
CA GLY A 119 -8.95 16.75 15.55
C GLY A 119 -7.63 16.86 16.31
N GLY A 120 -6.54 17.32 15.68
CA GLY A 120 -5.21 17.38 16.31
C GLY A 120 -4.66 16.01 16.74
N GLY A 121 -5.30 14.91 16.34
CA GLY A 121 -4.99 13.51 16.68
C GLY A 121 -3.70 12.98 16.06
N PHE A 122 -2.83 13.87 15.59
CA PHE A 122 -1.41 13.58 15.45
C PHE A 122 -0.76 13.71 16.84
N ILE A 123 -1.08 12.77 17.75
CA ILE A 123 -0.32 12.54 19.00
C ILE A 123 1.16 12.72 18.68
N ARG A 124 1.87 13.69 19.28
CA ARG A 124 3.30 14.03 19.05
C ARG A 124 4.03 12.89 18.34
N LYS A 125 4.00 12.91 17.00
CA LYS A 125 4.56 11.83 16.19
C LYS A 125 6.04 12.13 15.98
N ALA A 126 6.86 11.10 15.95
CA ALA A 126 8.21 11.20 15.43
C ALA A 126 8.17 11.91 14.06
N PRO A 127 9.19 12.72 13.72
CA PRO A 127 9.23 13.48 12.47
C PRO A 127 8.91 12.60 11.24
N PRO A 128 8.17 13.13 10.24
CA PRO A 128 7.96 12.44 8.98
C PRO A 128 9.31 12.07 8.37
N ARG A 129 9.51 10.77 8.13
CA ARG A 129 10.72 10.22 7.54
C ARG A 129 10.87 10.72 6.10
N THR A 130 12.02 11.24 5.73
CA THR A 130 12.24 11.74 4.37
C THR A 130 12.81 10.63 3.47
N LYS A 131 12.43 10.61 2.19
CA LYS A 131 13.05 9.73 1.16
C LYS A 131 14.58 9.86 1.16
N VAL A 132 15.09 11.04 1.50
CA VAL A 132 16.52 11.36 1.63
C VAL A 132 17.20 10.53 2.73
N ASP A 133 16.57 10.36 3.88
CA ASP A 133 17.15 9.56 4.99
C ASP A 133 17.30 8.08 4.59
N PHE A 134 16.27 7.53 3.92
CA PHE A 134 16.33 6.18 3.36
C PHE A 134 17.45 6.02 2.33
N LYS A 135 17.55 6.99 1.42
CA LYS A 135 18.60 7.00 0.41
C LYS A 135 19.98 6.96 1.06
N ARG A 136 20.22 7.78 2.08
CA ARG A 136 21.50 7.79 2.82
C ARG A 136 21.82 6.43 3.44
N MET A 137 20.83 5.77 4.04
CA MET A 137 21.02 4.42 4.60
C MET A 137 21.28 3.35 3.53
N LEU A 138 20.57 3.41 2.40
CA LEU A 138 20.79 2.48 1.29
C LEU A 138 22.17 2.67 0.66
N VAL A 139 22.60 3.92 0.44
CA VAL A 139 23.98 4.26 0.03
C VAL A 139 24.99 3.70 1.01
N TYR A 140 24.78 3.92 2.31
CA TYR A 140 25.68 3.41 3.35
C TYR A 140 25.80 1.89 3.29
N LEU A 141 24.69 1.16 3.14
CA LEU A 141 24.70 -0.29 2.99
C LEU A 141 25.47 -0.72 1.75
N TYR A 142 25.21 -0.11 0.58
CA TYR A 142 25.90 -0.50 -0.66
C TYR A 142 27.40 -0.20 -0.63
N VAL A 143 27.81 0.93 -0.05
CA VAL A 143 29.23 1.33 0.03
C VAL A 143 30.02 0.44 1.00
N ASN A 144 29.38 0.01 2.09
CA ASN A 144 30.04 -0.76 3.15
C ASN A 144 29.71 -2.26 3.11
N ALA A 145 28.99 -2.72 2.08
CA ALA A 145 28.57 -4.11 1.96
C ALA A 145 29.80 -5.04 1.92
N SER A 146 29.90 -5.89 2.93
CA SER A 146 30.99 -6.86 3.06
C SER A 146 30.46 -8.29 3.04
N TYR A 147 29.17 -8.48 3.31
CA TYR A 147 28.51 -9.77 3.39
C TYR A 147 27.25 -9.81 2.52
N SER A 148 26.83 -11.02 2.15
CA SER A 148 25.55 -11.23 1.44
C SER A 148 24.36 -10.61 2.17
N THR A 149 24.37 -10.67 3.50
CA THR A 149 23.32 -10.12 4.37
C THR A 149 23.16 -8.61 4.26
N ASP A 150 24.19 -7.87 3.86
CA ASP A 150 24.07 -6.40 3.69
C ASP A 150 23.22 -6.06 2.46
N TYR A 151 23.30 -6.88 1.40
CA TYR A 151 22.44 -6.75 0.21
C TYR A 151 21.01 -7.20 0.50
N GLN A 152 20.83 -8.22 1.34
CA GLN A 152 19.52 -8.64 1.84
C GLN A 152 18.86 -7.53 2.68
N ASP A 153 19.62 -6.90 3.58
CA ASP A 153 19.14 -5.79 4.41
C ASP A 153 18.80 -4.56 3.56
N ALA A 154 19.59 -4.29 2.50
CA ALA A 154 19.30 -3.23 1.53
C ALA A 154 18.00 -3.51 0.77
N ALA A 155 17.79 -4.75 0.31
CA ALA A 155 16.54 -5.16 -0.33
C ALA A 155 15.35 -5.07 0.63
N LEU A 156 15.51 -5.47 1.88
CA LEU A 156 14.49 -5.34 2.92
C LEU A 156 14.07 -3.87 3.10
N LEU A 157 15.03 -2.96 3.26
CA LEU A 157 14.74 -1.52 3.43
C LEU A 157 14.16 -0.88 2.17
N CYS A 158 14.67 -1.24 0.99
CA CYS A 158 14.20 -0.73 -0.29
C CYS A 158 12.77 -1.22 -0.59
N LEU A 159 12.49 -2.52 -0.46
CA LEU A 159 11.14 -3.05 -0.66
C LEU A 159 10.17 -2.55 0.40
N ARG A 160 10.64 -2.36 1.65
CA ARG A 160 9.85 -1.75 2.71
C ARG A 160 9.44 -0.32 2.33
N LEU A 161 10.32 0.48 1.72
CA LEU A 161 9.95 1.81 1.19
C LEU A 161 8.81 1.72 0.18
N HIS A 162 8.82 0.71 -0.70
CA HIS A 162 7.81 0.52 -1.75
C HIS A 162 6.50 -0.11 -1.22
N LEU A 163 6.56 -0.82 -0.09
CA LEU A 163 5.42 -1.49 0.56
C LEU A 163 4.73 -0.63 1.63
N PHE A 164 4.89 0.70 1.58
CA PHE A 164 4.34 1.61 2.60
C PHE A 164 4.85 1.26 4.01
N GLU A 165 6.11 0.87 4.07
CA GLU A 165 6.86 0.52 5.28
C GLU A 165 6.35 -0.67 6.09
N ARG A 166 5.49 -1.48 5.46
CA ARG A 166 4.92 -2.71 6.01
C ARG A 166 5.93 -3.85 5.87
N ALA A 167 6.72 -4.04 6.90
CA ALA A 167 7.69 -5.14 6.93
C ALA A 167 7.00 -6.52 6.96
N SER A 168 5.86 -6.68 7.64
CA SER A 168 5.20 -7.99 7.79
C SER A 168 4.88 -8.72 6.49
N ASP A 169 4.56 -7.98 5.43
CA ASP A 169 4.20 -8.57 4.14
C ASP A 169 5.43 -9.15 3.43
N LEU A 170 6.65 -8.73 3.81
CA LEU A 170 7.91 -9.26 3.30
C LEU A 170 8.32 -10.58 3.95
N ALA A 171 7.80 -10.90 5.14
CA ALA A 171 8.18 -12.12 5.87
C ALA A 171 7.83 -13.40 5.10
N LEU A 172 6.83 -13.33 4.21
CA LEU A 172 6.34 -14.47 3.44
C LEU A 172 6.58 -14.29 1.92
N LEU A 173 7.44 -13.34 1.53
CA LEU A 173 7.65 -13.03 0.13
C LEU A 173 8.58 -14.05 -0.55
N ARG A 174 8.00 -14.92 -1.38
CA ARG A 174 8.73 -15.93 -2.16
C ARG A 174 8.99 -15.50 -3.59
N LYS A 175 9.95 -16.14 -4.24
CA LYS A 175 10.24 -15.92 -5.68
C LYS A 175 9.03 -16.22 -6.56
N THR A 176 8.21 -17.21 -6.18
CA THR A 176 6.97 -17.57 -6.89
C THR A 176 5.88 -16.51 -6.80
N ASN A 177 6.00 -15.57 -5.86
CA ASN A 177 5.10 -14.42 -5.75
C ASN A 177 5.42 -13.31 -6.77
N VAL A 178 6.53 -13.44 -7.49
CA VAL A 178 7.03 -12.45 -8.42
C VAL A 178 6.71 -12.90 -9.86
N SER A 179 6.11 -12.02 -10.64
CA SER A 179 5.71 -12.26 -12.02
C SER A 179 6.05 -11.05 -12.90
N ILE A 180 6.06 -11.25 -14.23
CA ILE A 180 6.26 -10.17 -15.19
C ILE A 180 5.00 -10.07 -16.03
N ASP A 181 4.38 -8.89 -16.04
CA ASP A 181 3.25 -8.55 -16.89
C ASP A 181 3.71 -8.34 -18.36
N SER A 182 2.78 -8.45 -19.30
CA SER A 182 2.88 -8.05 -20.70
C SER A 182 3.52 -6.67 -20.94
N GLY A 183 3.43 -5.75 -19.97
CA GLY A 183 4.12 -4.46 -19.98
C GLY A 183 5.60 -4.48 -19.58
N ASN A 184 6.21 -5.65 -19.38
CA ASN A 184 7.55 -5.82 -18.76
C ASN A 184 7.66 -5.20 -17.36
N VAL A 185 6.54 -5.14 -16.64
CA VAL A 185 6.48 -4.64 -15.28
C VAL A 185 6.55 -5.82 -14.32
N LEU A 186 7.43 -5.71 -13.32
CA LEU A 186 7.56 -6.70 -12.27
C LEU A 186 6.38 -6.54 -11.29
N PHE A 187 5.60 -7.60 -11.12
CA PHE A 187 4.45 -7.62 -10.23
C PHE A 187 4.68 -8.61 -9.09
N VAL A 188 4.52 -8.13 -7.86
CA VAL A 188 4.67 -8.93 -6.64
C VAL A 188 3.30 -9.14 -6.02
N ARG A 189 2.93 -10.40 -5.75
CA ARG A 189 1.64 -10.82 -5.21
C ARG A 189 1.81 -11.53 -3.87
N PHE A 190 1.22 -11.01 -2.79
CA PHE A 190 1.41 -11.56 -1.45
C PHE A 190 0.08 -11.66 -0.69
N ILE A 191 0.01 -12.55 0.29
CA ILE A 191 -1.14 -12.64 1.19
C ILE A 191 -0.90 -11.69 2.36
N ARG A 192 -1.88 -10.82 2.62
CA ARG A 192 -1.82 -9.87 3.71
C ARG A 192 -1.95 -10.61 5.05
N MET A 193 -0.88 -10.59 5.86
CA MET A 193 -0.81 -11.36 7.11
C MET A 193 -1.96 -11.09 8.10
N LYS A 194 -2.55 -9.88 8.09
CA LYS A 194 -3.67 -9.51 8.99
C LYS A 194 -5.06 -9.80 8.44
N THR A 195 -5.25 -9.78 7.12
CA THR A 195 -6.59 -9.91 6.52
C THR A 195 -6.74 -11.21 5.75
N SER A 196 -5.65 -11.96 5.56
CA SER A 196 -5.56 -13.12 4.65
C SER A 196 -6.00 -12.80 3.22
N GLU A 197 -6.09 -11.51 2.86
CA GLU A 197 -6.46 -11.08 1.52
C GLU A 197 -5.25 -11.08 0.62
N GLU A 198 -5.45 -11.55 -0.61
CA GLU A 198 -4.45 -11.44 -1.64
C GLU A 198 -4.29 -9.97 -2.08
N GLN A 199 -3.04 -9.51 -2.05
CA GLN A 199 -2.62 -8.18 -2.44
C GLN A 199 -1.45 -8.29 -3.41
N GLY A 200 -1.09 -7.18 -4.05
CA GLY A 200 0.05 -7.14 -4.92
C GLY A 200 0.42 -5.74 -5.37
N PHE A 201 1.58 -5.57 -5.96
CA PHE A 201 2.06 -4.27 -6.37
C PHE A 201 3.03 -4.41 -7.52
N SER A 202 2.96 -3.43 -8.42
CA SER A 202 3.92 -3.27 -9.49
C SER A 202 5.19 -2.62 -8.95
N LEU A 203 6.35 -3.09 -9.40
CA LEU A 203 7.67 -2.54 -9.16
C LEU A 203 8.23 -2.00 -10.48
N PHE A 204 8.65 -0.74 -10.45
CA PHE A 204 9.26 -0.09 -11.61
C PHE A 204 10.77 0.07 -11.39
N PRO A 205 11.54 0.11 -12.49
CA PRO A 205 12.92 0.60 -12.41
C PRO A 205 12.89 2.02 -11.86
N GLY A 206 13.53 2.24 -10.72
CA GLY A 206 13.71 3.59 -10.17
C GLY A 206 14.67 4.40 -11.04
N THR A 207 14.52 5.73 -11.04
CA THR A 207 15.46 6.65 -11.69
C THR A 207 16.78 6.80 -10.92
N GLU A 208 16.73 6.52 -9.62
CA GLU A 208 17.88 6.53 -8.71
C GLU A 208 18.22 5.09 -8.33
N PHE A 209 19.47 4.68 -8.60
CA PHE A 209 19.89 3.29 -8.40
C PHE A 209 19.80 2.86 -6.93
N GLU A 210 20.07 3.79 -6.01
CA GLU A 210 20.15 3.53 -4.56
C GLU A 210 18.80 3.12 -3.98
N THR A 211 17.71 3.63 -4.55
CA THR A 211 16.34 3.32 -4.14
C THR A 211 15.61 2.47 -5.16
N CYS A 212 16.32 1.92 -6.17
CA CYS A 212 15.69 1.13 -7.21
C CYS A 212 15.32 -0.26 -6.67
N PRO A 213 14.02 -0.61 -6.59
CA PRO A 213 13.58 -1.86 -5.99
C PRO A 213 14.02 -3.07 -6.81
N LEU A 214 14.11 -2.92 -8.14
CA LEU A 214 14.56 -3.98 -9.03
C LEU A 214 16.04 -4.28 -8.83
N LEU A 215 16.88 -3.24 -8.69
CA LEU A 215 18.30 -3.42 -8.41
C LEU A 215 18.51 -4.05 -7.04
N ALA A 216 17.81 -3.55 -6.02
CA ALA A 216 17.92 -4.08 -4.67
C ALA A 216 17.52 -5.57 -4.61
N MET A 217 16.41 -5.95 -5.25
CA MET A 217 16.00 -7.35 -5.38
C MET A 217 17.01 -8.19 -6.14
N ALA A 218 17.53 -7.70 -7.27
CA ALA A 218 18.50 -8.44 -8.07
C ALA A 218 19.79 -8.71 -7.28
N LEU A 219 20.31 -7.70 -6.57
CA LEU A 219 21.51 -7.84 -5.74
C LEU A 219 21.27 -8.82 -4.58
N ALA A 220 20.12 -8.74 -3.89
CA ALA A 220 19.78 -9.71 -2.88
C ALA A 220 19.76 -11.14 -3.45
N LEU A 221 19.10 -11.35 -4.59
CA LEU A 221 19.01 -12.68 -5.22
C LEU A 221 20.37 -13.23 -5.64
N VAL A 222 21.24 -12.40 -6.23
CA VAL A 222 22.60 -12.82 -6.66
C VAL A 222 23.49 -13.14 -5.47
N MET A 223 23.29 -12.46 -4.34
CA MET A 223 24.12 -12.62 -3.15
C MET A 223 23.63 -13.72 -2.21
N GLN A 224 22.55 -14.44 -2.54
CA GLN A 224 22.10 -15.58 -1.73
C GLN A 224 23.19 -16.65 -1.67
N THR A 225 23.56 -17.05 -0.46
CA THR A 225 24.66 -18.00 -0.22
C THR A 225 24.23 -19.45 -0.48
N ALA A 226 22.92 -19.71 -0.54
CA ALA A 226 22.34 -21.00 -0.86
C ALA A 226 21.04 -20.81 -1.68
N PRO A 227 20.61 -21.84 -2.44
CA PRO A 227 19.32 -21.81 -3.10
C PRO A 227 18.19 -21.63 -2.08
N SER A 228 17.52 -20.47 -2.13
CA SER A 228 16.36 -20.17 -1.28
C SER A 228 15.09 -19.97 -2.11
N PRO A 229 13.90 -20.39 -1.64
CA PRO A 229 12.63 -20.02 -2.26
C PRO A 229 12.24 -18.56 -1.99
N ASP A 230 12.86 -17.92 -1.00
CA ASP A 230 12.52 -16.58 -0.54
C ASP A 230 13.25 -15.51 -1.35
N VAL A 231 12.62 -14.34 -1.50
CA VAL A 231 13.29 -13.17 -2.09
C VAL A 231 14.35 -12.62 -1.14
N ILE A 232 14.07 -12.68 0.17
CA ILE A 232 14.97 -12.27 1.24
C ILE A 232 15.17 -13.44 2.19
N ASP A 233 16.35 -14.06 2.17
CA ASP A 233 16.65 -15.33 2.85
C ASP A 233 17.28 -15.18 4.24
N ASN A 234 17.54 -13.94 4.67
CA ASN A 234 18.11 -13.64 5.99
C ASN A 234 17.04 -13.25 7.05
N LEU A 235 15.75 -13.37 6.71
CA LEU A 235 14.65 -13.02 7.60
C LEU A 235 14.37 -14.12 8.62
N PRO A 236 13.87 -13.78 9.83
CA PRO A 236 13.47 -14.79 10.81
C PRO A 236 12.34 -15.67 10.26
N GLU A 237 12.44 -16.98 10.49
CA GLU A 237 11.35 -17.90 10.17
C GLU A 237 10.09 -17.49 10.94
N THR A 238 9.00 -17.30 10.21
CA THR A 238 7.69 -17.16 10.84
C THR A 238 7.30 -18.54 11.36
N PRO A 239 6.98 -18.72 12.66
CA PRO A 239 6.52 -20.00 13.15
C PRO A 239 5.33 -20.42 12.28
N ALA A 240 5.48 -21.55 11.59
CA ALA A 240 4.36 -22.15 10.90
C ALA A 240 3.23 -22.23 11.93
N GLN A 241 2.08 -21.60 11.65
CA GLN A 241 0.87 -22.01 12.33
C GLN A 241 0.80 -23.50 12.08
N ALA A 242 1.00 -24.29 13.14
CA ALA A 242 0.95 -25.73 13.07
C ALA A 242 -0.30 -26.04 12.26
N ALA A 243 -0.12 -26.66 11.09
CA ALA A 243 -1.24 -27.26 10.41
C ALA A 243 -1.86 -28.14 11.47
N ILE A 244 -3.06 -27.78 11.93
CA ILE A 244 -3.83 -28.66 12.79
C ILE A 244 -3.99 -29.90 11.92
N SER A 245 -3.22 -30.94 12.22
CA SER A 245 -3.41 -32.26 11.68
C SER A 245 -4.77 -32.69 12.19
N LEU A 246 -5.82 -32.32 11.46
CA LEU A 246 -7.12 -32.93 11.60
C LEU A 246 -6.89 -34.40 11.21
N THR A 247 -6.77 -35.25 12.22
CA THR A 247 -6.74 -36.71 12.06
C THR A 247 -8.00 -37.10 11.26
N PRO A 248 -7.84 -37.60 10.02
CA PRO A 248 -8.93 -37.65 9.06
C PRO A 248 -9.67 -38.99 9.15
N ASP A 249 -10.37 -39.27 10.26
CA ASP A 249 -11.05 -40.55 10.39
C ASP A 249 -12.58 -40.47 10.43
N VAL A 250 -13.19 -39.30 10.22
CA VAL A 250 -14.65 -39.19 10.03
C VAL A 250 -14.98 -38.17 8.92
N PRO A 251 -15.55 -38.61 7.78
CA PRO A 251 -16.03 -37.71 6.73
C PRO A 251 -17.11 -36.76 7.26
N LEU A 252 -17.06 -35.50 6.82
CA LEU A 252 -18.00 -34.43 7.23
C LEU A 252 -19.48 -34.82 7.07
N LEU A 253 -19.78 -35.75 6.16
CA LEU A 253 -21.11 -36.27 5.90
C LEU A 253 -21.68 -37.07 7.09
N GLU A 254 -20.86 -37.87 7.78
CA GLU A 254 -21.30 -38.67 8.94
C GLU A 254 -21.61 -37.80 10.18
N VAL A 255 -20.93 -36.66 10.31
CA VAL A 255 -21.15 -35.69 11.40
C VAL A 255 -22.46 -34.91 11.23
N LEU A 256 -22.90 -34.70 9.98
CA LEU A 256 -24.12 -33.96 9.68
C LEU A 256 -25.39 -34.81 9.88
N ASP A 257 -25.30 -36.13 9.73
CA ASP A 257 -26.43 -37.04 9.91
C ASP A 257 -26.73 -37.36 11.39
N HIS A 258 -25.76 -37.20 12.30
CA HIS A 258 -25.92 -37.47 13.73
C HIS A 258 -25.23 -36.38 14.58
N PRO A 259 -25.92 -35.27 14.91
CA PRO A 259 -25.32 -34.22 15.72
C PRO A 259 -25.11 -34.69 17.17
N VAL A 260 -23.86 -34.93 17.56
CA VAL A 260 -23.46 -35.10 18.96
C VAL A 260 -23.07 -33.73 19.52
N GLU A 261 -23.52 -33.41 20.75
CA GLU A 261 -23.08 -32.21 21.46
C GLU A 261 -21.57 -32.27 21.72
N SER A 262 -20.82 -31.49 20.94
CA SER A 262 -19.37 -31.32 21.11
C SER A 262 -19.09 -30.25 22.16
N THR A 263 -18.39 -30.63 23.23
CA THR A 263 -17.73 -29.68 24.12
C THR A 263 -16.67 -28.93 23.32
N GLY A 264 -16.83 -27.62 23.20
CA GLY A 264 -16.08 -26.78 22.25
C GLY A 264 -14.55 -26.78 22.41
N LEU A 265 -13.90 -26.22 21.39
CA LEU A 265 -12.43 -26.05 21.31
C LEU A 265 -11.90 -25.30 22.54
N SER A 266 -11.00 -25.95 23.29
CA SER A 266 -10.28 -25.28 24.38
C SER A 266 -9.31 -24.23 23.80
N PRO A 267 -9.22 -23.02 24.39
CA PRO A 267 -8.28 -22.01 23.94
C PRO A 267 -6.84 -22.49 24.16
N PRO A 268 -5.90 -22.12 23.27
CA PRO A 268 -4.51 -22.51 23.40
C PRO A 268 -3.90 -21.87 24.65
N THR A 269 -3.34 -22.70 25.52
CA THR A 269 -2.58 -22.29 26.71
C THR A 269 -1.34 -21.52 26.27
N THR A 270 -1.32 -20.22 26.53
CA THR A 270 -0.13 -19.38 26.36
C THR A 270 0.71 -19.46 27.62
N ALA A 271 1.56 -20.49 27.71
CA ALA A 271 2.60 -20.57 28.73
C ALA A 271 3.97 -20.69 28.05
N GLY A 272 4.75 -19.61 28.13
CA GLY A 272 6.18 -19.57 27.79
C GLY A 272 6.51 -19.41 26.31
N ALA A 273 6.25 -18.23 25.73
CA ALA A 273 6.87 -17.86 24.46
C ALA A 273 8.28 -17.33 24.75
N ASP A 274 9.30 -18.16 24.55
CA ASP A 274 10.65 -17.67 24.25
C ASP A 274 10.54 -16.65 23.10
N THR A 275 11.24 -15.52 23.21
CA THR A 275 11.14 -14.39 22.29
C THR A 275 11.72 -14.74 20.92
N THR A 276 10.97 -15.47 20.10
CA THR A 276 11.32 -15.74 18.71
C THR A 276 11.44 -14.40 17.98
N PRO A 277 12.60 -14.11 17.34
CA PRO A 277 12.80 -12.85 16.65
C PRO A 277 11.75 -12.68 15.55
N THR A 278 11.11 -11.52 15.52
CA THR A 278 10.10 -11.19 14.51
C THR A 278 10.74 -10.37 13.40
N ILE A 279 10.06 -10.24 12.26
CA ILE A 279 10.48 -9.32 11.20
C ILE A 279 10.64 -7.87 11.71
N TYR A 280 9.85 -7.45 12.69
CA TYR A 280 9.95 -6.12 13.29
C TYR A 280 11.22 -5.95 14.11
N SER A 281 11.64 -6.96 14.87
CA SER A 281 12.91 -6.92 15.62
C SER A 281 14.11 -7.00 14.69
N HIS A 282 14.02 -7.76 13.59
CA HIS A 282 15.05 -7.79 12.56
C HIS A 282 15.21 -6.41 11.90
N VAL A 283 14.11 -5.77 11.49
CA VAL A 283 14.13 -4.41 10.91
C VAL A 283 14.71 -3.39 11.88
N ASN A 284 14.33 -3.43 13.16
CA ASN A 284 14.90 -2.54 14.17
C ASN A 284 16.41 -2.73 14.28
N ARG A 285 16.89 -3.97 14.36
CA ARG A 285 18.31 -4.29 14.40
C ARG A 285 19.08 -3.71 13.20
N VAL A 286 18.51 -3.80 11.99
CA VAL A 286 19.11 -3.20 10.79
C VAL A 286 19.16 -1.68 10.90
N LEU A 287 18.08 -1.03 11.33
CA LEU A 287 18.02 0.42 11.49
C LEU A 287 19.00 0.93 12.55
N ASP A 288 19.04 0.29 13.72
CA ASP A 288 19.95 0.64 14.83
C ASP A 288 21.41 0.51 14.39
N ARG A 289 21.73 -0.45 13.53
CA ARG A 289 23.07 -0.67 12.99
C ARG A 289 23.54 0.44 12.03
N ILE A 290 22.64 1.03 11.24
CA ILE A 290 23.04 1.85 10.08
C ILE A 290 22.61 3.32 10.17
N ALA A 291 21.59 3.67 10.96
CA ALA A 291 20.98 4.99 10.91
C ALA A 291 21.98 6.10 11.31
N GLU A 292 22.65 5.94 12.45
CA GLU A 292 23.64 6.92 12.93
C GLU A 292 24.84 7.02 11.97
N ALA A 293 25.35 5.86 11.52
CA ALA A 293 26.48 5.79 10.60
C ALA A 293 26.18 6.41 9.22
N ALA A 294 24.93 6.34 8.76
CA ALA A 294 24.45 7.01 7.55
C ALA A 294 24.20 8.52 7.76
N GLY A 295 24.36 9.03 8.99
CA GLY A 295 24.11 10.41 9.38
C GLY A 295 22.62 10.76 9.49
N VAL A 296 21.78 9.79 9.83
CA VAL A 296 20.36 9.96 10.13
C VAL A 296 20.21 10.19 11.63
N THR A 297 19.85 11.41 12.02
CA THR A 297 19.84 11.86 13.43
C THR A 297 18.53 11.57 14.18
N THR A 298 17.50 11.08 13.48
CA THR A 298 16.20 10.76 14.07
C THR A 298 16.14 9.30 14.47
N ALA A 299 15.76 8.99 15.72
CA ALA A 299 15.59 7.61 16.19
C ALA A 299 14.58 6.85 15.32
N MET A 300 15.03 5.75 14.69
CA MET A 300 14.27 5.01 13.68
C MET A 300 13.75 3.69 14.24
N THR A 301 12.49 3.35 13.96
CA THR A 301 11.94 2.02 14.33
C THR A 301 11.12 1.42 13.20
N SER A 302 10.80 0.14 13.32
CA SER A 302 9.93 -0.61 12.43
C SER A 302 8.50 -0.05 12.40
N HIS A 303 8.12 0.72 13.43
CA HIS A 303 6.83 1.40 13.56
C HIS A 303 6.90 2.93 13.39
N SER A 304 8.08 3.52 13.18
CA SER A 304 8.26 4.98 13.18
C SER A 304 7.59 5.70 12.01
N SER A 305 7.05 4.96 11.05
CA SER A 305 6.44 5.55 9.87
C SER A 305 4.98 5.16 9.73
N ARG A 306 4.12 6.16 9.56
CA ARG A 306 2.68 5.98 9.38
C ARG A 306 2.31 6.16 7.91
N ARG A 307 1.31 5.39 7.49
CA ARG A 307 0.53 5.38 6.23
C ARG A 307 0.02 6.76 5.77
N GLY A 308 0.89 7.72 5.52
CA GLY A 308 0.50 9.09 5.19
C GLY A 308 1.53 9.90 4.41
N GLY A 309 2.62 9.26 3.99
CA GLY A 309 3.60 9.83 3.07
C GLY A 309 3.82 8.84 1.94
N ALA A 310 2.76 8.49 1.22
CA ALA A 310 2.87 7.79 -0.05
C ALA A 310 3.41 8.77 -1.10
N GLU A 311 4.62 9.31 -0.89
CA GLU A 311 5.35 9.97 -1.96
C GLU A 311 5.76 8.88 -2.95
N HIS A 312 4.92 8.70 -3.98
CA HIS A 312 5.26 8.11 -5.26
C HIS A 312 6.30 6.98 -5.22
N ALA A 313 5.95 5.85 -4.60
CA ALA A 313 6.85 4.70 -4.52
C ALA A 313 7.33 4.19 -5.89
N ASN A 314 6.73 4.60 -7.01
CA ASN A 314 7.21 4.17 -8.33
C ASN A 314 7.48 5.28 -9.35
N GLY A 315 7.36 6.57 -9.02
CA GLY A 315 7.77 7.68 -9.91
C GLY A 315 7.38 7.57 -11.39
N SER A 316 6.37 6.76 -11.73
CA SER A 316 6.03 6.39 -13.09
C SER A 316 4.69 7.02 -13.41
N ASP A 317 4.66 7.78 -14.49
CA ASP A 317 3.46 8.46 -15.01
C ASP A 317 2.47 7.45 -15.66
N LYS A 318 2.83 6.16 -15.70
CA LYS A 318 2.02 5.10 -16.30
C LYS A 318 1.10 4.46 -15.25
N LEU A 319 -0.21 4.42 -15.56
CA LEU A 319 -1.22 3.65 -14.85
C LEU A 319 -0.89 2.15 -14.95
N THR A 320 -0.60 1.49 -13.84
CA THR A 320 -0.28 0.05 -13.79
C THR A 320 -0.97 -0.63 -12.60
N ALA A 321 -0.95 -1.96 -12.51
CA ALA A 321 -1.68 -2.69 -11.48
C ALA A 321 -1.15 -2.41 -10.05
N TRP A 322 -1.94 -1.76 -9.20
CA TRP A 322 -1.63 -1.46 -7.78
C TRP A 322 -2.63 -2.17 -6.85
N TRP A 323 -2.31 -3.36 -6.35
CA TRP A 323 -3.15 -4.07 -5.36
C TRP A 323 -2.68 -3.85 -3.92
N ILE A 324 -2.72 -2.60 -3.44
CA ILE A 324 -2.60 -2.34 -2.01
C ILE A 324 -3.88 -1.64 -1.57
N PHE A 325 -4.79 -2.42 -1.01
CA PHE A 325 -6.02 -1.93 -0.40
C PHE A 325 -5.86 -1.86 1.11
N ASP A 326 -6.11 -0.67 1.66
CA ASP A 326 -6.48 -0.51 3.06
C ASP A 326 -7.96 -0.11 3.16
#